data_AF-A0A7C7I6L1-F1
#
_entry.id   AF-A0A7C7I6L1-F1
#
_cell.length_a   1.000
_cell.length_b   1.000
_cell.length_c   1.000
_cell.angle_alpha   90.00
_cell.angle_beta   90.00
_cell.angle_gamma   90.00
#
_symmetry.space_group_name_H-M   'P 1'
#
loop_
_entity.id
_entity.type
_entity.pdbx_description
1 polymer ?
#
loop_
_entity_poly.entity_id
_entity_poly.type
_entity_poly.pdbx_seq_one_letter_code
_entity_poly.pdbx_strand_id
1 'polypeptide(L)'
;MGKYRGREIAMIFQEPMTSLNPVFTIGLQVMESIKPKTLFQYFKDGILSVASTINDVPVGLRVRLSLTMGTVLVLFSQLVLGWSFFWKDVALFFMIGTIFPSLVAYLLLGLRELISDKYKRDYETLFLKGADLLRRVGIPDPEKRMYDYPHQFSGGMRQRVMIAMSLAKNPSLLIADEPTTALDVTIQAQILDLMLELKDQNREAAIVLITHDMAVVAETCERVLVMYGGMIQEVADVNGLFDQPLHPYTQGLLKSIPHPDEDHPSESLQTIAGVVPNILEMPEGCKFCTRCDLVEDRCKTDEPPLVEILPDHFVRCFVVADGENNVQ
;
A
#
# COMPACT_ATOMS: atom_id res chain seq x y z
N MET A 1 -9.89 17.08 5.30
CA MET A 1 -9.80 15.64 4.93
C MET A 1 -10.03 14.66 6.09
N GLY A 2 -9.59 14.92 7.33
CA GLY A 2 -9.73 13.94 8.43
C GLY A 2 -11.17 13.51 8.81
N LYS A 3 -12.19 14.30 8.48
CA LYS A 3 -13.61 13.99 8.78
C LYS A 3 -14.20 12.90 7.88
N TYR A 4 -13.63 12.69 6.69
CA TYR A 4 -14.12 11.77 5.65
C TYR A 4 -13.21 10.54 5.48
N ARG A 5 -12.04 10.52 6.13
CA ARG A 5 -11.08 9.43 6.02
C ARG A 5 -11.57 8.19 6.78
N GLY A 6 -11.53 7.02 6.14
CA GLY A 6 -11.90 5.74 6.73
C GLY A 6 -13.12 5.13 6.05
N ARG A 7 -14.32 5.43 6.55
CA ARG A 7 -15.56 4.83 6.02
C ARG A 7 -16.04 5.48 4.72
N GLU A 8 -15.76 6.77 4.52
CA GLU A 8 -16.20 7.45 3.28
C GLU A 8 -15.13 7.32 2.21
N ILE A 9 -13.87 7.67 2.50
CA ILE A 9 -12.78 7.62 1.53
C ILE A 9 -11.55 6.94 2.13
N ALA A 10 -10.94 6.01 1.37
CA ALA A 10 -9.62 5.43 1.61
C ALA A 10 -8.74 5.53 0.36
N MET A 11 -7.42 5.49 0.56
CA MET A 11 -6.44 5.56 -0.52
C MET A 11 -5.36 4.50 -0.32
N ILE A 12 -4.96 3.83 -1.40
CA ILE A 12 -3.79 2.96 -1.48
C ILE A 12 -2.74 3.74 -2.27
N PHE A 13 -1.56 3.96 -1.68
CA PHE A 13 -0.48 4.72 -2.30
C PHE A 13 0.49 3.80 -3.05
N GLN A 14 1.08 4.28 -4.14
CA GLN A 14 2.09 3.53 -4.89
C GLN A 14 3.27 3.07 -4.01
N GLU A 15 3.71 3.92 -3.07
CA GLU A 15 4.85 3.62 -2.18
C GLU A 15 4.42 3.32 -0.73
N PRO A 16 4.45 2.06 -0.28
CA PRO A 16 3.96 1.69 1.06
C PRO A 16 4.78 2.28 2.23
N MET A 17 6.04 2.65 1.99
CA MET A 17 6.89 3.27 3.01
C MET A 17 6.46 4.69 3.39
N THR A 18 5.69 5.35 2.52
CA THR A 18 5.09 6.65 2.85
C THR A 18 3.94 6.51 3.86
N SER A 19 3.35 5.31 3.95
CA SER A 19 2.16 5.04 4.75
C SER A 19 2.43 4.31 6.05
N LEU A 20 3.51 3.53 6.14
CA LEU A 20 3.89 2.76 7.34
C LEU A 20 4.92 3.49 8.20
N ASN A 21 4.66 3.58 9.50
CA ASN A 21 5.61 4.12 10.46
C ASN A 21 6.60 3.04 10.91
N PRO A 22 7.93 3.22 10.70
CA PRO A 22 8.93 2.20 11.01
C PRO A 22 9.14 1.94 12.51
N VAL A 23 8.67 2.84 13.38
CA VAL A 23 8.83 2.76 14.85
C VAL A 23 7.71 1.93 15.50
N PHE A 24 6.64 1.63 14.76
CA PHE A 24 5.50 0.88 15.27
C PHE A 24 5.38 -0.49 14.62
N THR A 25 4.86 -1.47 15.37
CA THR A 25 4.56 -2.79 14.81
C THR A 25 3.42 -2.70 13.81
N ILE A 26 3.38 -3.66 12.87
CA ILE A 26 2.31 -3.78 11.89
C ILE A 26 0.94 -3.90 12.57
N GLY A 27 0.86 -4.72 13.62
CA GLY A 27 -0.40 -4.92 14.33
C GLY A 27 -0.93 -3.66 14.99
N LEU A 28 -0.05 -2.81 15.52
CA LEU A 28 -0.47 -1.54 16.12
C LEU A 28 -1.08 -0.60 15.07
N GLN A 29 -0.46 -0.50 13.89
CA GLN A 29 -0.92 0.34 12.79
C GLN A 29 -2.22 -0.17 12.14
N VAL A 30 -2.34 -1.49 11.96
CA VAL A 30 -3.57 -2.13 11.47
C VAL A 30 -4.71 -1.94 12.47
N MET A 31 -4.47 -2.17 13.75
CA MET A 31 -5.49 -1.96 14.79
C MET A 31 -5.94 -0.50 14.88
N GLU A 32 -5.03 0.46 14.71
CA GLU A 32 -5.35 1.88 14.67
C GLU A 32 -6.26 2.24 13.50
N SER A 33 -6.04 1.62 12.33
CA SER A 33 -6.88 1.80 11.14
C SER A 33 -8.32 1.31 11.38
N ILE A 34 -8.47 0.24 12.17
CA ILE A 34 -9.79 -0.27 12.59
C ILE A 34 -10.42 0.60 13.69
N LYS A 35 -9.64 1.10 14.65
CA LYS A 35 -10.15 1.92 15.76
C LYS A 35 -9.08 2.93 16.18
N PRO A 36 -9.29 4.24 15.96
CA PRO A 36 -8.33 5.25 16.35
C PRO A 36 -8.15 5.27 17.87
N LYS A 37 -6.92 5.51 18.32
CA LYS A 37 -6.53 5.39 19.72
C LYS A 37 -6.01 6.71 20.29
N THR A 38 -6.17 6.91 21.59
CA THR A 38 -5.55 8.03 22.32
C THR A 38 -4.15 7.66 22.80
N LEU A 39 -3.31 8.66 23.12
CA LEU A 39 -1.94 8.44 23.62
C LEU A 39 -1.88 7.45 24.80
N PHE A 40 -2.83 7.56 25.73
CA PHE A 40 -2.90 6.66 26.89
C PHE A 40 -3.28 5.22 26.51
N GLN A 41 -4.05 5.04 25.43
CA GLN A 41 -4.37 3.71 24.90
C GLN A 41 -3.15 3.08 24.22
N TYR A 42 -2.32 3.85 23.50
CA TYR A 42 -1.04 3.32 22.98
C TYR A 42 -0.14 2.82 24.10
N PHE A 43 -0.05 3.53 25.22
CA PHE A 43 0.76 3.10 26.35
C PHE A 43 0.23 1.78 26.96
N LYS A 44 -1.09 1.66 27.13
CA LYS A 44 -1.73 0.41 27.59
C LYS A 44 -1.47 -0.75 26.62
N ASP A 45 -1.59 -0.49 25.32
CA ASP A 45 -1.36 -1.51 24.28
C ASP A 45 0.09 -1.98 24.26
N GLY A 46 1.04 -1.05 24.44
CA GLY A 46 2.45 -1.37 24.59
C GLY A 46 2.70 -2.27 25.80
N ILE A 47 2.11 -1.95 26.96
CA ILE A 47 2.19 -2.81 28.16
C ILE A 47 1.61 -4.19 27.87
N LEU A 48 0.42 -4.28 27.27
CA LEU A 48 -0.24 -5.55 26.98
C LEU A 48 0.59 -6.40 26.00
N SER A 49 1.10 -5.79 24.93
CA SER A 49 1.92 -6.47 23.92
C SER A 49 3.24 -6.98 24.48
N VAL A 50 3.92 -6.21 25.33
CA VAL A 50 5.19 -6.64 25.92
C VAL A 50 4.94 -7.68 27.02
N ALA A 51 3.90 -7.48 27.83
CA ALA A 51 3.54 -8.41 28.89
C ALA A 51 3.11 -9.78 28.34
N SER A 52 2.42 -9.86 27.20
CA SER A 52 2.11 -11.15 26.55
C SER A 52 3.39 -11.87 26.16
N THR A 53 4.31 -11.18 25.48
CA THR A 53 5.60 -11.76 25.06
C THR A 53 6.42 -12.24 26.26
N ILE A 54 6.46 -11.47 27.35
CA ILE A 54 7.15 -11.87 28.58
C ILE A 54 6.52 -13.12 29.18
N ASN A 55 5.19 -13.22 29.19
CA ASN A 55 4.49 -14.34 29.80
C ASN A 55 4.78 -15.67 29.09
N ASP A 56 4.94 -15.63 27.76
CA ASP A 56 5.22 -16.80 26.93
C ASP A 56 6.64 -17.36 27.10
N VAL A 57 7.58 -16.56 27.64
CA VAL A 57 8.95 -17.01 27.92
C VAL A 57 9.00 -17.88 29.19
N PRO A 58 9.54 -19.10 29.17
CA PRO A 58 9.63 -19.94 30.37
C PRO A 58 10.56 -19.34 31.42
N VAL A 59 10.20 -19.49 32.71
CA VAL A 59 10.93 -18.89 33.85
C VAL A 59 12.41 -19.27 33.85
N GLY A 60 12.75 -20.52 33.52
CA GLY A 60 14.13 -20.99 33.43
C GLY A 60 14.97 -20.25 32.39
N LEU A 61 14.37 -19.86 31.26
CA LEU A 61 15.04 -19.07 30.23
C LEU A 61 15.18 -17.60 30.66
N ARG A 62 14.19 -17.05 31.37
CA ARG A 62 14.28 -15.69 31.93
C ARG A 62 15.44 -15.56 32.91
N VAL A 63 15.60 -16.52 33.82
CA VAL A 63 16.72 -16.55 34.78
C VAL A 63 18.07 -16.63 34.06
N ARG A 64 18.19 -17.49 33.05
CA ARG A 64 19.41 -17.59 32.24
C ARG A 64 19.74 -16.28 31.52
N LEU A 65 18.75 -15.65 30.89
CA LEU A 65 18.91 -14.35 30.21
C LEU A 65 19.36 -13.25 31.18
N SER A 66 18.74 -13.18 32.37
CA SER A 66 19.13 -12.24 33.42
C SER A 66 20.59 -12.46 33.87
N LEU A 67 21.01 -13.71 34.08
CA LEU A 67 22.40 -14.04 34.42
C LEU A 67 23.38 -13.62 33.33
N THR A 68 23.05 -13.92 32.07
CA THR A 68 23.90 -13.52 30.93
C THR A 68 24.01 -12.00 30.79
N MET A 69 22.90 -11.26 31.01
CA MET A 69 22.89 -9.80 30.97
C MET A 69 23.75 -9.21 32.09
N GLY A 70 23.69 -9.78 33.29
CA GLY A 70 24.58 -9.45 34.41
C GLY A 70 26.05 -9.57 34.04
N THR A 71 26.45 -10.71 33.44
CA THR A 71 27.84 -10.93 33.00
C THR A 71 28.27 -9.95 31.90
N VAL A 72 27.41 -9.68 30.91
CA VAL A 72 27.69 -8.73 29.82
C VAL A 72 27.86 -7.31 30.37
N LEU A 73 27.01 -6.89 31.31
CA LEU A 73 27.08 -5.56 31.91
C LEU A 73 28.37 -5.36 32.69
N VAL A 74 28.85 -6.40 33.41
CA VAL A 74 30.16 -6.37 34.07
C VAL A 74 31.29 -6.21 33.06
N LEU A 75 31.25 -6.95 31.95
CA LEU A 75 32.30 -6.83 30.91
C LEU A 75 32.35 -5.41 30.34
N PHE A 76 31.19 -4.83 30.00
CA PHE A 76 31.09 -3.45 29.54
C PHE A 76 31.57 -2.45 30.60
N SER A 77 31.23 -2.65 31.88
CA SER A 77 31.66 -1.75 32.95
C SER A 77 33.17 -1.78 33.15
N GLN A 78 33.80 -2.97 33.08
CA GLN A 78 35.25 -3.10 33.18
C GLN A 78 35.97 -2.44 32.00
N LEU A 79 35.39 -2.50 30.80
CA LEU A 79 35.94 -1.80 29.63
C LEU A 79 35.94 -0.27 29.83
N VAL A 80 34.83 0.30 30.33
CA VAL A 80 34.69 1.75 30.58
C VAL A 80 35.59 2.22 31.73
N LEU A 81 35.72 1.41 32.78
CA LEU A 81 36.51 1.73 33.98
C LEU A 81 38.00 1.39 33.83
N GLY A 82 38.45 1.00 32.64
CA GLY A 82 39.87 0.73 32.37
C GLY A 82 40.42 -0.49 33.12
N TRP A 83 39.62 -1.54 33.28
CA TRP A 83 40.00 -2.81 33.92
C TRP A 83 40.48 -2.65 35.37
N SER A 84 39.78 -1.81 36.14
CA SER A 84 40.10 -1.54 37.54
C SER A 84 39.76 -2.70 38.50
N PHE A 85 38.94 -3.67 38.07
CA PHE A 85 38.58 -4.91 38.78
C PHE A 85 38.24 -4.76 40.27
N PHE A 86 37.71 -3.60 40.68
CA PHE A 86 37.24 -3.44 42.05
C PHE A 86 36.03 -4.36 42.30
N TRP A 87 36.16 -5.24 43.29
CA TRP A 87 35.11 -6.20 43.64
C TRP A 87 33.75 -5.57 43.93
N LYS A 88 33.75 -4.35 44.49
CA LYS A 88 32.52 -3.57 44.72
C LYS A 88 31.79 -3.24 43.42
N ASP A 89 32.54 -2.81 42.41
CA ASP A 89 31.98 -2.42 41.11
C ASP A 89 31.52 -3.65 40.33
N VAL A 90 32.33 -4.70 40.29
CA VAL A 90 31.97 -5.99 39.65
C VAL A 90 30.67 -6.53 40.25
N ALA A 91 30.56 -6.58 41.58
CA ALA A 91 29.36 -7.06 42.25
C ALA A 91 28.14 -6.16 41.98
N LEU A 92 28.33 -4.83 42.01
CA LEU A 92 27.27 -3.86 41.77
C LEU A 92 26.71 -3.96 40.35
N PHE A 93 27.57 -3.95 39.32
CA PHE A 93 27.13 -4.05 37.92
C PHE A 93 26.54 -5.43 37.61
N PHE A 94 27.08 -6.51 38.19
CA PHE A 94 26.49 -7.83 38.03
C PHE A 94 25.06 -7.87 38.58
N MET A 95 24.86 -7.37 39.82
CA MET A 95 23.56 -7.31 40.49
C MET A 95 22.57 -6.43 39.71
N ILE A 96 22.99 -5.25 39.26
CA ILE A 96 22.14 -4.37 38.44
C ILE A 96 21.71 -5.10 37.16
N GLY A 97 22.64 -5.73 36.43
CA GLY A 97 22.35 -6.39 35.17
C GLY A 97 21.48 -7.65 35.32
N THR A 98 21.54 -8.34 36.46
CA THR A 98 20.65 -9.49 36.75
C THR A 98 19.27 -9.07 37.22
N ILE A 99 19.20 -8.11 38.15
CA ILE A 99 17.96 -7.69 38.81
C ILE A 99 17.11 -6.82 37.87
N PHE A 100 17.73 -5.90 37.14
CA PHE A 100 17.01 -4.91 36.35
C PHE A 100 16.04 -5.52 35.32
N PRO A 101 16.42 -6.51 34.48
CA PRO A 101 15.49 -7.14 33.54
C PRO A 101 14.31 -7.83 34.22
N SER A 102 14.57 -8.49 35.35
CA SER A 102 13.52 -9.16 36.14
C SER A 102 12.58 -8.14 36.79
N LEU A 103 13.12 -7.06 37.34
CA LEU A 103 12.35 -5.96 37.93
C LEU A 103 11.43 -5.31 36.90
N VAL A 104 11.95 -4.99 35.71
CA VAL A 104 11.16 -4.42 34.60
C VAL A 104 10.06 -5.38 34.16
N ALA A 105 10.37 -6.69 34.04
CA ALA A 105 9.37 -7.69 33.68
C ALA A 105 8.23 -7.78 34.70
N TYR A 106 8.54 -7.84 36.01
CA TYR A 106 7.51 -7.86 37.06
C TYR A 106 6.73 -6.54 37.13
N LEU A 107 7.37 -5.39 36.90
CA LEU A 107 6.70 -4.10 36.82
C LEU A 107 5.68 -4.08 35.69
N LEU A 108 6.05 -4.54 34.48
CA LEU A 108 5.14 -4.61 33.33
C LEU A 108 3.98 -5.59 33.56
N LEU A 109 4.24 -6.75 34.18
CA LEU A 109 3.20 -7.70 34.56
C LEU A 109 2.25 -7.11 35.62
N GLY A 110 2.76 -6.34 36.58
CA GLY A 110 1.93 -5.63 37.56
C GLY A 110 1.09 -4.52 36.93
N LEU A 111 1.68 -3.76 36.00
CA LEU A 111 0.96 -2.74 35.22
C LEU A 111 -0.14 -3.35 34.34
N ARG A 112 0.06 -4.57 33.81
CA ARG A 112 -0.98 -5.32 33.08
C ARG A 112 -2.19 -5.62 33.97
N GLU A 113 -2.01 -5.92 35.25
CA GLU A 113 -3.13 -6.17 36.17
C GLU A 113 -3.92 -4.92 36.54
N LEU A 114 -3.30 -3.74 36.46
CA LEU A 114 -3.99 -2.45 36.63
C LEU A 114 -4.89 -2.08 35.44
N ILE A 115 -4.73 -2.74 34.30
CA ILE A 115 -5.57 -2.52 33.11
C ILE A 115 -6.88 -3.30 33.27
N SER A 116 -8.00 -2.64 33.01
CA SER A 116 -9.32 -3.26 33.15
C SER A 116 -9.52 -4.46 32.22
N ASP A 117 -10.19 -5.52 32.69
CA ASP A 117 -10.44 -6.72 31.87
C ASP A 117 -11.33 -6.45 30.66
N LYS A 118 -12.15 -5.39 30.71
CA LYS A 118 -12.88 -4.90 29.53
C LYS A 118 -11.89 -4.44 28.45
N TYR A 119 -10.87 -3.67 28.81
CA TYR A 119 -9.88 -3.19 27.86
C TYR A 119 -9.02 -4.33 27.31
N LYS A 120 -8.62 -5.30 28.15
CA LYS A 120 -7.88 -6.50 27.71
C LYS A 120 -8.65 -7.26 26.62
N ARG A 121 -9.96 -7.51 26.82
CA ARG A 121 -10.83 -8.17 25.84
C ARG A 121 -11.03 -7.36 24.56
N ASP A 122 -11.22 -6.04 24.68
CA ASP A 122 -11.35 -5.14 23.53
C ASP A 122 -10.06 -5.16 22.69
N TYR A 123 -8.88 -5.17 23.33
CA TYR A 123 -7.58 -5.27 22.67
C TYR A 123 -7.43 -6.60 21.92
N GLU A 124 -7.72 -7.73 22.58
CA GLU A 124 -7.64 -9.06 21.96
C GLU A 124 -8.59 -9.18 20.75
N THR A 125 -9.81 -8.66 20.87
CA THR A 125 -10.77 -8.61 19.76
C THR A 125 -10.24 -7.79 18.59
N LEU A 126 -9.61 -6.64 18.87
CA LEU A 126 -9.05 -5.76 17.84
C LEU A 126 -7.82 -6.40 17.17
N PHE A 127 -6.99 -7.09 17.95
CA PHE A 127 -5.83 -7.83 17.48
C PHE A 127 -6.26 -8.95 16.52
N LEU A 128 -7.25 -9.76 16.89
CA LEU A 128 -7.78 -10.82 16.03
C LEU A 128 -8.40 -10.27 14.74
N LYS A 129 -9.10 -9.14 14.80
CA LYS A 129 -9.59 -8.46 13.59
C LYS A 129 -8.45 -7.96 12.70
N GLY A 130 -7.38 -7.42 13.29
CA GLY A 130 -6.20 -7.03 12.54
C GLY A 130 -5.51 -8.22 11.86
N ALA A 131 -5.36 -9.33 12.57
CA ALA A 131 -4.83 -10.56 12.00
C ALA A 131 -5.72 -11.11 10.88
N ASP A 132 -7.05 -11.01 10.99
CA ASP A 132 -7.97 -11.38 9.90
C ASP A 132 -7.79 -10.51 8.66
N LEU A 133 -7.60 -9.20 8.81
CA LEU A 133 -7.29 -8.32 7.68
C LEU A 133 -5.99 -8.71 6.99
N LEU A 134 -4.94 -9.02 7.76
CA LEU A 134 -3.67 -9.50 7.21
C LEU A 134 -3.82 -10.84 6.48
N ARG A 135 -4.67 -11.73 6.99
CA ARG A 135 -4.99 -13.00 6.33
C ARG A 135 -5.64 -12.79 4.98
N ARG A 136 -6.63 -11.89 4.89
CA ARG A 136 -7.37 -11.59 3.65
C ARG A 136 -6.45 -11.09 2.53
N VAL A 137 -5.45 -10.28 2.87
CA VAL A 137 -4.45 -9.81 1.90
C VAL A 137 -3.33 -10.82 1.66
N GLY A 138 -3.41 -12.05 2.17
CA GLY A 138 -2.43 -13.11 1.91
C GLY A 138 -1.11 -12.98 2.67
N ILE A 139 -1.07 -12.33 3.84
CA ILE A 139 0.11 -12.36 4.72
C ILE A 139 0.18 -13.71 5.46
N PRO A 140 1.29 -14.46 5.36
CA PRO A 140 1.46 -15.72 6.05
C PRO A 140 1.66 -15.50 7.56
N ASP A 141 1.12 -16.41 8.37
CA ASP A 141 1.19 -16.39 9.84
C ASP A 141 0.79 -15.04 10.46
N PRO A 142 -0.42 -14.51 10.15
CA PRO A 142 -0.77 -13.13 10.47
C PRO A 142 -0.68 -12.82 11.96
N GLU A 143 -1.06 -13.75 12.85
CA GLU A 143 -0.97 -13.58 14.31
C GLU A 143 0.46 -13.28 14.77
N LYS A 144 1.46 -13.95 14.18
CA LYS A 144 2.87 -13.71 14.49
C LYS A 144 3.33 -12.39 13.88
N ARG A 145 2.93 -12.14 12.63
CA ARG A 145 3.29 -10.94 11.86
C ARG A 145 2.73 -9.64 12.42
N MET A 146 1.68 -9.68 13.24
CA MET A 146 1.19 -8.53 13.98
C MET A 146 2.25 -7.91 14.92
N TYR A 147 3.24 -8.68 15.37
CA TYR A 147 4.32 -8.20 16.24
C TYR A 147 5.55 -7.68 15.49
N ASP A 148 5.63 -7.93 14.18
CA ASP A 148 6.77 -7.49 13.36
C ASP A 148 6.68 -6.00 13.03
N TYR A 149 7.81 -5.40 12.70
CA TYR A 149 7.95 -4.03 12.22
C TYR A 149 8.02 -3.96 10.69
N PRO A 150 7.70 -2.81 10.06
CA PRO A 150 7.72 -2.66 8.60
C PRO A 150 9.04 -3.06 7.93
N HIS A 151 10.18 -2.82 8.56
CA HIS A 151 11.49 -3.17 8.01
C HIS A 151 11.76 -4.69 7.99
N GLN A 152 10.96 -5.49 8.70
CA GLN A 152 11.01 -6.96 8.66
C GLN A 152 10.14 -7.56 7.55
N PHE A 153 9.36 -6.73 6.83
CA PHE A 153 8.50 -7.15 5.72
C PHE A 153 9.17 -6.90 4.37
N SER A 154 8.89 -7.76 3.38
CA SER A 154 9.24 -7.50 1.97
C SER A 154 8.43 -6.32 1.40
N GLY A 155 8.85 -5.74 0.27
CA GLY A 155 8.12 -4.66 -0.40
C GLY A 155 6.65 -5.01 -0.64
N GLY A 156 6.39 -6.16 -1.28
CA GLY A 156 5.02 -6.64 -1.51
C GLY A 156 4.25 -6.98 -0.23
N MET A 157 4.89 -7.43 0.85
CA MET A 157 4.21 -7.58 2.14
C MET A 157 3.79 -6.22 2.73
N ARG A 158 4.63 -5.18 2.61
CA ARG A 158 4.27 -3.82 3.07
C ARG A 158 3.12 -3.24 2.27
N GLN A 159 3.10 -3.45 0.95
CA GLN A 159 2.00 -3.03 0.09
C GLN A 159 0.69 -3.71 0.50
N ARG A 160 0.72 -5.03 0.75
CA ARG A 160 -0.44 -5.77 1.27
C ARG A 160 -0.94 -5.28 2.62
N VAL A 161 -0.04 -4.94 3.55
CA VAL A 161 -0.45 -4.33 4.83
C VAL A 161 -1.14 -2.99 4.60
N MET A 162 -0.59 -2.14 3.73
CA MET A 162 -1.20 -0.85 3.40
C MET A 162 -2.60 -1.05 2.79
N ILE A 163 -2.76 -2.01 1.88
CA ILE A 163 -4.07 -2.39 1.32
C ILE A 163 -5.02 -2.82 2.45
N ALA A 164 -4.59 -3.70 3.35
CA ALA A 164 -5.39 -4.13 4.50
C ALA A 164 -5.83 -2.96 5.40
N MET A 165 -4.94 -1.99 5.64
CA MET A 165 -5.24 -0.79 6.41
C MET A 165 -6.27 0.11 5.71
N SER A 166 -6.16 0.28 4.39
CA SER A 166 -7.11 1.07 3.59
C SER A 166 -8.50 0.43 3.53
N LEU A 167 -8.56 -0.91 3.54
CA LEU A 167 -9.81 -1.67 3.52
C LEU A 167 -10.43 -1.88 4.90
N ALA A 168 -9.70 -1.61 5.99
CA ALA A 168 -10.10 -1.91 7.38
C ALA A 168 -11.46 -1.33 7.81
N LYS A 169 -11.95 -0.30 7.11
CA LYS A 169 -13.18 0.44 7.44
C LYS A 169 -14.31 0.25 6.42
N ASN A 170 -14.14 -0.60 5.41
CA ASN A 170 -15.08 -0.76 4.30
C ASN A 170 -15.44 0.61 3.69
N PRO A 171 -14.47 1.29 3.04
CA PRO A 171 -14.67 2.62 2.48
C PRO A 171 -15.76 2.64 1.41
N SER A 172 -16.46 3.77 1.27
CA SER A 172 -17.43 4.01 0.18
C SER A 172 -16.73 4.47 -1.11
N LEU A 173 -15.52 5.00 -1.01
CA LEU A 173 -14.66 5.32 -2.14
C LEU A 173 -13.23 4.85 -1.84
N LEU A 174 -12.71 3.95 -2.66
CA LEU A 174 -11.34 3.49 -2.61
C LEU A 174 -10.56 4.04 -3.81
N ILE A 175 -9.57 4.87 -3.56
CA ILE A 175 -8.63 5.35 -4.59
C ILE A 175 -7.39 4.47 -4.53
N ALA A 176 -7.09 3.75 -5.60
CA ALA A 176 -5.98 2.83 -5.66
C ALA A 176 -4.95 3.31 -6.67
N ASP A 177 -3.87 3.91 -6.17
CA ASP A 177 -2.78 4.46 -6.97
C ASP A 177 -1.68 3.42 -7.17
N GLU A 178 -1.65 2.82 -8.36
CA GLU A 178 -0.73 1.74 -8.71
C GLU A 178 -0.62 0.65 -7.63
N PRO A 179 -1.75 0.03 -7.24
CA PRO A 179 -1.82 -0.81 -6.04
C PRO A 179 -1.07 -2.15 -6.18
N THR A 180 -0.59 -2.50 -7.37
CA THR A 180 -0.01 -3.82 -7.69
C THR A 180 1.43 -3.77 -8.21
N THR A 181 2.03 -2.59 -8.41
CA THR A 181 3.34 -2.44 -9.07
C THR A 181 4.50 -3.20 -8.40
N ALA A 182 4.44 -3.50 -7.10
CA ALA A 182 5.48 -4.26 -6.38
C ALA A 182 5.05 -5.69 -6.00
N LEU A 183 4.04 -6.24 -6.67
CA LEU A 183 3.48 -7.58 -6.45
C LEU A 183 3.78 -8.51 -7.62
N ASP A 184 3.89 -9.81 -7.36
CA ASP A 184 3.90 -10.81 -8.41
C ASP A 184 2.50 -10.96 -9.03
N VAL A 185 2.43 -11.49 -10.26
CA VAL A 185 1.18 -11.62 -11.03
C VAL A 185 0.09 -12.39 -10.28
N THR A 186 0.46 -13.40 -9.47
CA THR A 186 -0.54 -14.18 -8.71
C THR A 186 -1.11 -13.37 -7.56
N ILE A 187 -0.27 -12.69 -6.78
CA ILE A 187 -0.71 -11.82 -5.69
C ILE A 187 -1.46 -10.59 -6.23
N GLN A 188 -1.06 -10.04 -7.39
CA GLN A 188 -1.79 -8.98 -8.07
C GLN A 188 -3.24 -9.38 -8.31
N ALA A 189 -3.48 -10.52 -8.96
CA ALA A 189 -4.84 -11.02 -9.22
C ALA A 189 -5.64 -11.17 -7.91
N GLN A 190 -5.05 -11.79 -6.88
CA GLN A 190 -5.70 -11.94 -5.57
C GLN A 190 -6.09 -10.62 -4.91
N ILE A 191 -5.27 -9.57 -5.06
CA ILE A 191 -5.58 -8.25 -4.50
C ILE A 191 -6.69 -7.56 -5.28
N LEU A 192 -6.68 -7.67 -6.61
CA LEU A 192 -7.73 -7.12 -7.46
C LEU A 192 -9.07 -7.81 -7.16
N ASP A 193 -9.08 -9.14 -7.06
CA ASP A 193 -10.24 -9.94 -6.66
C ASP A 193 -10.77 -9.48 -5.30
N LEU A 194 -9.90 -9.35 -4.30
CA LEU A 194 -10.29 -8.88 -2.97
C LEU A 194 -10.92 -7.47 -3.01
N MET A 195 -10.36 -6.56 -3.82
CA MET A 195 -10.91 -5.21 -3.97
C MET A 195 -12.31 -5.25 -4.60
N LEU A 196 -12.51 -6.05 -5.64
CA LEU A 196 -13.80 -6.25 -6.29
C LEU A 196 -14.82 -6.93 -5.36
N GLU A 197 -14.42 -7.96 -4.63
CA GLU A 197 -15.26 -8.62 -3.62
C GLU A 197 -15.75 -7.62 -2.57
N LEU A 198 -14.89 -6.70 -2.13
CA LEU A 198 -15.26 -5.67 -1.15
C LEU A 198 -16.18 -4.61 -1.73
N LYS A 199 -16.00 -4.25 -3.01
CA LYS A 199 -16.96 -3.42 -3.76
C LYS A 199 -18.33 -4.10 -3.78
N ASP A 200 -18.37 -5.38 -4.13
CA ASP A 200 -19.63 -6.12 -4.30
C ASP A 200 -20.38 -6.35 -2.98
N GLN A 201 -19.66 -6.42 -1.87
CA GLN A 201 -20.25 -6.46 -0.52
C GLN A 201 -20.92 -5.13 -0.12
N ASN A 202 -20.54 -4.01 -0.73
CA ASN A 202 -21.08 -2.69 -0.43
C ASN A 202 -21.54 -1.98 -1.72
N ARG A 203 -22.83 -2.04 -2.03
CA ARG A 203 -23.40 -1.43 -3.25
C ARG A 203 -23.18 0.08 -3.40
N GLU A 204 -22.84 0.78 -2.32
CA GLU A 204 -22.52 2.22 -2.34
C GLU A 204 -21.00 2.47 -2.49
N ALA A 205 -20.18 1.42 -2.62
CA ALA A 205 -18.75 1.54 -2.79
C ALA A 205 -18.36 1.76 -4.25
N ALA A 206 -17.41 2.67 -4.47
CA ALA A 206 -16.75 2.90 -5.75
C ALA A 206 -15.23 2.71 -5.62
N ILE A 207 -14.61 2.23 -6.69
CA ILE A 207 -13.16 2.10 -6.79
C ILE A 207 -12.67 2.98 -7.94
N VAL A 208 -11.69 3.83 -7.67
CA VAL A 208 -10.93 4.55 -8.70
C VAL A 208 -9.55 3.91 -8.76
N LEU A 209 -9.31 3.13 -9.82
CA LEU A 209 -8.04 2.48 -10.07
C LEU A 209 -7.17 3.34 -10.99
N ILE A 210 -5.96 3.65 -10.55
CA ILE A 210 -4.93 4.32 -11.35
C ILE A 210 -3.86 3.29 -11.65
N THR A 211 -3.67 2.99 -12.92
CA THR A 211 -2.69 2.01 -13.39
C THR A 211 -2.23 2.36 -14.79
N HIS A 212 -1.02 1.93 -15.13
CA HIS A 212 -0.51 1.95 -16.50
C HIS A 212 -0.71 0.59 -17.21
N ASP A 213 -1.18 -0.44 -16.50
CA ASP A 213 -1.40 -1.78 -17.02
C ASP A 213 -2.81 -1.92 -17.61
N MET A 214 -2.88 -2.02 -18.95
CA MET A 214 -4.15 -2.17 -19.67
C MET A 214 -4.81 -3.54 -19.45
N ALA A 215 -4.06 -4.61 -19.16
CA ALA A 215 -4.65 -5.92 -18.88
C ALA A 215 -5.47 -5.87 -17.57
N VAL A 216 -4.93 -5.20 -16.55
CA VAL A 216 -5.66 -4.94 -15.30
C VAL A 216 -6.91 -4.11 -15.54
N VAL A 217 -6.83 -3.09 -16.40
CA VAL A 217 -7.99 -2.26 -16.75
C VAL A 217 -9.08 -3.10 -17.42
N ALA A 218 -8.71 -3.92 -18.41
CA ALA A 218 -9.65 -4.78 -19.15
C ALA A 218 -10.40 -5.76 -18.24
N GLU A 219 -9.73 -6.26 -17.19
CA GLU A 219 -10.30 -7.25 -16.28
C GLU A 219 -11.16 -6.62 -15.17
N THR A 220 -10.81 -5.41 -14.70
CA THR A 220 -11.35 -4.89 -13.42
C THR A 220 -12.23 -3.64 -13.54
N CYS A 221 -12.12 -2.88 -14.63
CA CYS A 221 -12.77 -1.58 -14.76
C CYS A 221 -14.06 -1.66 -15.60
N GLU A 222 -15.06 -0.86 -15.23
CA GLU A 222 -16.29 -0.68 -16.01
C GLU A 222 -16.18 0.53 -16.97
N ARG A 223 -15.46 1.57 -16.54
CA ARG A 223 -15.22 2.82 -17.28
C ARG A 223 -13.75 3.20 -17.19
N VAL A 224 -13.19 3.70 -18.28
CA VAL A 224 -11.76 4.02 -18.41
C VAL A 224 -11.58 5.48 -18.81
N LEU A 225 -10.62 6.15 -18.18
CA LEU A 225 -10.18 7.50 -18.53
C LEU A 225 -8.70 7.42 -18.92
N VAL A 226 -8.39 7.64 -20.20
CA VAL A 226 -7.02 7.66 -20.70
C VAL A 226 -6.48 9.08 -20.58
N MET A 227 -5.34 9.24 -19.91
CA MET A 227 -4.71 10.53 -19.66
C MET A 227 -3.35 10.64 -20.34
N TYR A 228 -3.03 11.83 -20.85
CA TYR A 228 -1.69 12.17 -21.36
C TYR A 228 -1.39 13.64 -21.11
N GLY A 229 -0.20 13.93 -20.58
CA GLY A 229 0.25 15.31 -20.35
C GLY A 229 -0.66 16.10 -19.40
N GLY A 230 -1.25 15.43 -18.40
CA GLY A 230 -2.18 16.03 -17.44
C GLY A 230 -3.61 16.23 -17.95
N MET A 231 -3.92 15.83 -19.18
CA MET A 231 -5.24 15.97 -19.79
C MET A 231 -5.89 14.61 -20.03
N ILE A 232 -7.22 14.55 -19.84
CA ILE A 232 -8.03 13.42 -20.28
C ILE A 232 -8.13 13.48 -21.81
N GLN A 233 -7.62 12.44 -22.46
CA GLN A 233 -7.61 12.31 -23.92
C GLN A 233 -8.79 11.49 -24.43
N GLU A 234 -9.23 10.52 -23.65
CA GLU A 234 -10.34 9.64 -24.04
C GLU A 234 -11.06 9.11 -22.81
N VAL A 235 -12.36 8.95 -22.91
CA VAL A 235 -13.22 8.35 -21.88
C VAL A 235 -14.21 7.43 -22.56
N ALA A 236 -14.31 6.18 -22.11
CA ALA A 236 -15.29 5.23 -22.62
C ALA A 236 -15.60 4.15 -21.57
N ASP A 237 -16.60 3.31 -21.84
CA ASP A 237 -16.67 2.01 -21.17
C ASP A 237 -15.50 1.12 -21.60
N VAL A 238 -15.20 0.10 -20.79
CA VAL A 238 -14.04 -0.78 -21.05
C VAL A 238 -14.11 -1.49 -22.39
N ASN A 239 -15.29 -1.94 -22.85
CA ASN A 239 -15.39 -2.66 -24.12
C ASN A 239 -15.24 -1.68 -25.29
N GLY A 240 -15.95 -0.54 -25.23
CA GLY A 240 -15.86 0.51 -26.23
C GLY A 240 -14.43 1.03 -26.44
N LEU A 241 -13.65 1.19 -25.36
CA LEU A 241 -12.25 1.63 -25.46
C LEU A 241 -11.36 0.60 -26.17
N PHE A 242 -11.51 -0.69 -25.86
CA PHE A 242 -10.64 -1.75 -26.39
C PHE A 242 -11.05 -2.16 -27.81
N ASP A 243 -12.35 -2.15 -28.12
CA ASP A 243 -12.88 -2.52 -29.43
C ASP A 243 -12.72 -1.38 -30.45
N GLN A 244 -12.97 -0.13 -30.04
CA GLN A 244 -12.95 1.03 -30.92
C GLN A 244 -12.22 2.24 -30.29
N PRO A 245 -10.90 2.14 -30.04
CA PRO A 245 -10.12 3.27 -29.52
C PRO A 245 -10.12 4.44 -30.52
N LEU A 246 -10.52 5.62 -30.06
CA LEU A 246 -10.66 6.81 -30.91
C LEU A 246 -9.40 7.66 -30.94
N HIS A 247 -8.80 7.96 -29.80
CA HIS A 247 -7.66 8.88 -29.75
C HIS A 247 -6.39 8.17 -30.28
N PRO A 248 -5.56 8.81 -31.13
CA PRO A 248 -4.33 8.19 -31.67
C PRO A 248 -3.37 7.69 -30.59
N TYR A 249 -3.30 8.40 -29.46
CA TYR A 249 -2.57 7.92 -28.27
C TYR A 249 -3.11 6.60 -27.73
N THR A 250 -4.42 6.47 -27.53
CA THR A 250 -5.06 5.24 -27.03
C THR A 250 -4.86 4.08 -27.99
N GLN A 251 -5.02 4.33 -29.29
CA GLN A 251 -4.72 3.36 -30.34
C GLN A 251 -3.26 2.87 -30.25
N GLY A 252 -2.31 3.79 -30.08
CA GLY A 252 -0.91 3.48 -29.90
C GLY A 252 -0.62 2.68 -28.63
N LEU A 253 -1.31 2.97 -27.53
CA LEU A 253 -1.20 2.21 -26.27
C LEU A 253 -1.65 0.76 -26.47
N LEU A 254 -2.84 0.55 -27.05
CA LEU A 254 -3.40 -0.80 -27.24
C LEU A 254 -2.58 -1.63 -28.24
N LYS A 255 -2.09 -1.01 -29.32
CA LYS A 255 -1.18 -1.67 -30.28
C LYS A 255 0.17 -2.06 -29.69
N SER A 256 0.56 -1.46 -28.57
CA SER A 256 1.80 -1.81 -27.86
C SER A 256 1.63 -3.01 -26.92
N ILE A 257 0.41 -3.51 -26.72
CA ILE A 257 0.12 -4.66 -25.86
C ILE A 257 0.43 -5.96 -26.62
N PRO A 258 1.20 -6.90 -26.03
CA PRO A 258 1.47 -8.19 -26.65
C PRO A 258 0.21 -9.07 -26.68
N HIS A 259 -0.13 -9.60 -27.86
CA HIS A 259 -1.25 -10.53 -28.05
C HIS A 259 -0.71 -11.96 -28.16
N PRO A 260 -0.85 -12.81 -27.11
CA PRO A 260 -0.26 -14.15 -27.09
C PRO A 260 -0.89 -15.13 -28.10
N ASP A 261 -2.11 -14.84 -28.58
CA ASP A 261 -2.85 -15.69 -29.53
C ASP A 261 -2.57 -15.37 -31.01
N GLU A 262 -1.73 -14.39 -31.31
CA GLU A 262 -1.29 -14.13 -32.67
C GLU A 262 -0.08 -15.02 -33.01
N ASP A 263 -0.32 -16.07 -33.79
CA ASP A 263 0.66 -17.03 -34.34
C ASP A 263 1.68 -16.40 -35.33
N HIS A 264 1.98 -15.10 -35.20
CA HIS A 264 2.93 -14.37 -36.03
C HIS A 264 4.28 -14.17 -35.32
N PRO A 265 5.25 -15.07 -35.53
CA PRO A 265 6.61 -14.84 -35.08
C PRO A 265 7.27 -13.84 -36.04
N SER A 266 7.30 -12.54 -35.70
CA SER A 266 8.28 -11.51 -36.11
C SER A 266 7.76 -10.12 -36.51
N GLU A 267 6.59 -9.66 -36.07
CA GLU A 267 6.32 -8.22 -36.14
C GLU A 267 6.83 -7.55 -34.86
N SER A 268 7.73 -6.57 -35.01
CA SER A 268 8.19 -5.75 -33.89
C SER A 268 6.98 -5.06 -33.27
N LEU A 269 6.82 -5.14 -31.95
CA LEU A 269 5.78 -4.39 -31.23
C LEU A 269 5.76 -2.94 -31.71
N GLN A 270 4.60 -2.49 -32.19
CA GLN A 270 4.43 -1.11 -32.64
C GLN A 270 4.54 -0.20 -31.42
N THR A 271 5.58 0.63 -31.37
CA THR A 271 5.78 1.59 -30.28
C THR A 271 5.31 2.96 -30.69
N ILE A 272 4.81 3.74 -29.73
CA ILE A 272 4.45 5.14 -29.95
C ILE A 272 5.73 5.94 -30.18
N ALA A 273 5.88 6.50 -31.37
CA ALA A 273 7.07 7.24 -31.79
C ALA A 273 7.40 8.44 -30.88
N GLY A 274 8.67 8.86 -30.93
CA GLY A 274 9.18 10.04 -30.22
C GLY A 274 9.38 9.83 -28.72
N VAL A 275 9.68 10.92 -28.03
CA VAL A 275 9.93 10.95 -26.57
C VAL A 275 8.87 11.81 -25.90
N VAL A 276 8.44 11.42 -24.70
CA VAL A 276 7.51 12.22 -23.89
C VAL A 276 8.16 13.59 -23.60
N PRO A 277 7.53 14.72 -23.97
CA PRO A 277 8.05 16.05 -23.67
C PRO A 277 8.18 16.28 -22.17
N ASN A 278 9.06 17.21 -21.78
CA ASN A 278 9.09 17.68 -20.40
C ASN A 278 7.73 18.33 -20.07
N ILE A 279 7.21 18.08 -18.87
CA ILE A 279 5.95 18.68 -18.39
C ILE A 279 5.98 20.22 -18.48
N LEU A 280 7.14 20.83 -18.26
CA LEU A 280 7.33 22.29 -18.35
C LEU A 280 7.40 22.81 -19.79
N GLU A 281 7.62 21.92 -20.76
CA GLU A 281 7.78 22.21 -22.19
C GLU A 281 6.70 21.51 -23.02
N MET A 282 5.52 21.30 -22.42
CA MET A 282 4.38 20.69 -23.11
C MET A 282 3.87 21.61 -24.23
N PRO A 283 3.39 21.05 -25.35
CA PRO A 283 2.78 21.84 -26.42
C PRO A 283 1.62 22.71 -25.91
N GLU A 284 1.47 23.91 -26.48
CA GLU A 284 0.37 24.83 -26.14
C GLU A 284 -0.98 24.22 -26.51
N GLY A 285 -1.10 23.71 -27.74
CA GLY A 285 -2.29 23.01 -28.24
C GLY A 285 -2.47 21.59 -27.69
N CYS A 286 -2.74 20.63 -28.59
CA CYS A 286 -2.89 19.22 -28.26
C CYS A 286 -1.61 18.66 -27.61
N LYS A 287 -1.74 18.11 -26.40
CA LYS A 287 -0.59 17.61 -25.63
C LYS A 287 0.15 16.46 -26.33
N PHE A 288 -0.54 15.69 -27.17
CA PHE A 288 0.03 14.56 -27.89
C PHE A 288 0.57 14.90 -29.30
N CYS A 289 0.45 16.15 -29.77
CA CYS A 289 0.75 16.50 -31.16
C CYS A 289 2.19 16.23 -31.63
N THR A 290 3.16 16.21 -30.71
CA THR A 290 4.58 15.93 -31.03
C THR A 290 4.88 14.46 -31.34
N ARG A 291 3.92 13.57 -31.03
CA ARG A 291 4.04 12.11 -31.18
C ARG A 291 2.86 11.49 -31.92
N CYS A 292 1.95 12.32 -32.43
CA CYS A 292 0.75 11.91 -33.13
C CYS A 292 1.04 11.78 -34.62
N ASP A 293 0.72 10.63 -35.21
CA ASP A 293 0.84 10.42 -36.67
C ASP A 293 -0.22 11.17 -37.47
N LEU A 294 -1.30 11.62 -36.81
CA LEU A 294 -2.41 12.37 -37.40
C LEU A 294 -2.35 13.87 -37.02
N VAL A 295 -1.15 14.42 -36.83
CA VAL A 295 -1.01 15.83 -36.41
C VAL A 295 -1.40 16.80 -37.55
N GLU A 296 -2.29 17.74 -37.24
CA GLU A 296 -2.61 18.89 -38.09
C GLU A 296 -1.96 20.17 -37.55
N ASP A 297 -1.91 21.23 -38.35
CA ASP A 297 -1.29 22.49 -37.92
C ASP A 297 -2.02 23.14 -36.73
N ARG A 298 -3.36 23.06 -36.67
CA ARG A 298 -4.14 23.57 -35.52
C ARG A 298 -3.86 22.80 -34.22
N CYS A 299 -3.40 21.55 -34.30
CA CYS A 299 -3.04 20.76 -33.10
C CYS A 299 -1.85 21.35 -32.34
N LYS A 300 -1.03 22.19 -33.00
CA LYS A 300 0.15 22.82 -32.37
C LYS A 300 -0.24 24.07 -31.57
N THR A 301 -1.27 24.79 -32.01
CA THR A 301 -1.67 26.08 -31.45
C THR A 301 -2.89 25.98 -30.54
N ASP A 302 -3.88 25.18 -30.91
CA ASP A 302 -5.17 25.15 -30.24
C ASP A 302 -5.35 23.86 -29.43
N GLU A 303 -5.97 23.96 -28.26
CA GLU A 303 -6.27 22.79 -27.42
C GLU A 303 -7.61 22.17 -27.84
N PRO A 304 -7.65 20.90 -28.29
CA PRO A 304 -8.89 20.26 -28.69
C PRO A 304 -9.85 20.14 -27.50
N PRO A 305 -11.16 20.37 -27.68
CA PRO A 305 -12.16 20.12 -26.64
C PRO A 305 -12.36 18.62 -26.44
N LEU A 306 -12.83 18.22 -25.26
CA LEU A 306 -13.32 16.87 -25.01
C LEU A 306 -14.77 16.78 -25.52
N VAL A 307 -14.99 16.01 -26.58
CA VAL A 307 -16.28 15.91 -27.27
C VAL A 307 -16.78 14.46 -27.26
N GLU A 308 -18.11 14.29 -27.19
CA GLU A 308 -18.75 12.99 -27.30
C GLU A 308 -18.88 12.59 -28.77
N ILE A 309 -18.37 11.41 -29.14
CA ILE A 309 -18.42 10.89 -30.52
C ILE A 309 -19.40 9.73 -30.63
N LEU A 310 -19.39 8.84 -29.63
CA LEU A 310 -20.37 7.76 -29.44
C LEU A 310 -21.00 7.93 -28.05
N PRO A 311 -22.17 7.31 -27.76
CA PRO A 311 -22.80 7.43 -26.45
C PRO A 311 -21.84 7.08 -25.31
N ASP A 312 -21.65 7.99 -24.36
CA ASP A 312 -20.71 7.87 -23.24
C ASP A 312 -19.22 7.69 -23.62
N HIS A 313 -18.85 7.92 -24.90
CA HIS A 313 -17.49 7.84 -25.43
C HIS A 313 -17.00 9.22 -25.88
N PHE A 314 -16.10 9.78 -25.09
CA PHE A 314 -15.55 11.12 -25.28
C PHE A 314 -14.12 11.06 -25.75
N VAL A 315 -13.74 11.95 -26.67
CA VAL A 315 -12.38 12.07 -27.20
C VAL A 315 -11.93 13.53 -27.23
N ARG A 316 -10.65 13.76 -26.98
CA ARG A 316 -10.01 15.07 -27.09
C ARG A 316 -9.10 15.13 -28.32
N CYS A 317 -9.71 15.13 -29.51
CA CYS A 317 -8.97 15.13 -30.76
C CYS A 317 -9.72 15.86 -31.87
N PHE A 318 -9.03 16.77 -32.57
CA PHE A 318 -9.58 17.51 -33.70
C PHE A 318 -9.93 16.60 -34.90
N VAL A 319 -9.03 15.72 -35.30
CA VAL A 319 -9.19 14.82 -36.46
C VAL A 319 -10.41 13.90 -36.28
N VAL A 320 -10.58 13.35 -35.08
CA VAL A 320 -11.70 12.46 -34.76
C VAL A 320 -13.01 13.26 -34.67
N ALA A 321 -12.98 14.44 -34.04
CA ALA A 321 -14.16 15.30 -33.90
C ALA A 321 -14.73 15.75 -35.24
N ASP A 322 -13.88 16.01 -36.22
CA ASP A 322 -14.29 16.48 -37.54
C ASP A 322 -14.73 15.33 -38.48
N GLY A 323 -14.68 14.08 -37.99
CA GLY A 323 -15.14 12.90 -38.72
C GLY A 323 -14.20 12.43 -39.82
N GLU A 324 -12.94 12.91 -39.85
CA GLU A 324 -11.96 12.52 -40.87
C GLU A 324 -11.49 11.05 -40.71
N ASN A 325 -11.82 10.40 -39.59
CA ASN A 325 -11.50 8.99 -39.32
C ASN A 325 -12.69 8.02 -39.33
N ASN A 326 -13.80 8.34 -40.01
CA ASN A 326 -14.85 7.35 -40.30
C ASN A 326 -14.49 6.38 -41.45
N VAL A 327 -13.20 6.04 -41.61
CA VAL A 327 -12.71 5.16 -42.68
C VAL A 327 -11.52 4.31 -42.19
N GLN A 328 -11.82 3.15 -41.59
CA GLN A 328 -11.40 1.78 -41.99
C GLN A 328 -11.40 0.80 -40.82
#